data_AF-A0A7G2JZB7-F1
#
_entry.id   AF-A0A7G2JZB7-F1
#
_cell.length_a   1.000
_cell.length_b   1.000
_cell.length_c   1.000
_cell.angle_alpha   90.00
_cell.angle_beta   90.00
_cell.angle_gamma   90.00
#
_symmetry.space_group_name_H-M   'P 1'
#
loop_
_entity.id
_entity.type
_entity.pdbx_description
1 polymer ?
#
loop_
_entity_poly.entity_id
_entity_poly.type
_entity_poly.pdbx_seq_one_letter_code
_entity_poly.pdbx_strand_id
1 'polypeptide(L)'
;HRSPGVFFDSDKGKTHSSGKVLYNARIIPYRGSWLDFEFDPKDNLFARIDRRRKLPATIILRALGYTTEEILNLFFDKITFEIAGDKLLMTLVPERLRGETASFDIEANGKVYVERGRRITARHIKALEKDNISQVVVPSEYILGKVASKDYVDLESGEI
;
A
#
# COMPACT_ATOMS: atom_id res chain seq x y z
N HIS A 1 17.87 -20.72 26.27
CA HIS A 1 17.77 -19.31 25.84
C HIS A 1 17.68 -19.27 24.32
N ARG A 2 16.88 -18.38 23.72
CA ARG A 2 17.00 -18.08 22.29
C ARG A 2 18.17 -17.12 22.09
N SER A 3 18.94 -17.31 21.02
CA SER A 3 20.03 -16.41 20.66
C SER A 3 19.50 -15.00 20.35
N PRO A 4 20.30 -13.94 20.57
CA PRO A 4 19.94 -12.61 20.11
C PRO A 4 19.71 -12.57 18.60
N GLY A 5 18.76 -11.76 18.14
CA GLY A 5 18.44 -11.61 16.72
C GLY A 5 16.98 -11.30 16.45
N VAL A 6 16.63 -11.35 15.16
CA VAL A 6 15.25 -11.17 14.67
C VAL A 6 14.71 -12.53 14.24
N PHE A 7 13.50 -12.84 14.70
CA PHE A 7 12.80 -14.08 14.42
C PHE A 7 11.48 -13.77 13.74
N PHE A 8 11.17 -14.48 12.66
CA PHE A 8 9.87 -14.42 11.99
C PHE A 8 9.16 -15.75 12.20
N ASP A 9 7.89 -15.70 12.59
CA ASP A 9 7.09 -16.90 12.86
C ASP A 9 5.64 -16.67 12.42
N SER A 10 4.86 -17.75 12.44
CA SER A 10 3.41 -17.70 12.20
C SER A 10 2.68 -18.65 13.13
N ASP A 11 1.41 -18.34 13.39
CA ASP A 11 0.56 -19.22 14.18
C ASP A 11 0.04 -20.45 13.40
N LYS A 12 0.40 -20.56 12.12
CA LYS A 12 -0.04 -21.60 11.18
C LYS A 12 -1.58 -21.72 11.11
N GLY A 13 -2.29 -20.60 11.30
CA GLY A 13 -3.75 -20.50 11.24
C GLY A 13 -4.47 -21.11 12.43
N LYS A 14 -3.77 -21.39 13.54
CA LYS A 14 -4.34 -22.07 14.71
C LYS A 14 -5.01 -21.13 15.71
N THR A 15 -4.72 -19.83 15.68
CA THR A 15 -5.15 -18.89 16.74
C THR A 15 -6.50 -18.25 16.44
N HIS A 16 -6.83 -18.03 15.16
CA HIS A 16 -8.07 -17.39 14.76
C HIS A 16 -9.02 -18.38 14.10
N SER A 17 -10.31 -18.31 14.44
CA SER A 17 -11.35 -19.24 13.95
C SER A 17 -11.53 -19.25 12.44
N SER A 18 -11.13 -18.17 11.75
CA SER A 18 -11.16 -18.12 10.27
C SER A 18 -10.05 -18.94 9.60
N GLY A 19 -9.13 -19.53 10.37
CA GLY A 19 -7.94 -20.22 9.83
C GLY A 19 -6.91 -19.27 9.19
N LYS A 20 -7.08 -17.95 9.34
CA LYS A 20 -6.15 -16.96 8.79
C LYS A 20 -4.81 -17.06 9.51
N VAL A 21 -3.73 -17.20 8.74
CA VAL A 21 -2.37 -17.24 9.27
C VAL A 21 -1.98 -15.86 9.77
N LEU A 22 -1.57 -15.77 11.03
CA LEU A 22 -1.08 -14.54 11.66
C LEU A 22 0.44 -14.61 11.77
N TYR A 23 1.11 -13.69 11.08
CA TYR A 23 2.55 -13.54 11.12
C TYR A 23 2.99 -12.64 12.29
N ASN A 24 4.18 -12.93 12.83
CA ASN A 24 4.82 -12.09 13.81
C ASN A 24 6.33 -12.00 13.56
N ALA A 25 6.92 -10.91 14.03
CA ALA A 25 8.36 -10.72 14.09
C ALA A 25 8.76 -10.39 15.53
N ARG A 26 9.82 -11.02 16.04
CA ARG A 26 10.32 -10.81 17.40
C ARG A 26 11.80 -10.46 17.36
N ILE A 27 12.14 -9.35 17.98
CA ILE A 27 13.50 -8.87 18.17
C ILE A 27 13.91 -9.20 19.60
N ILE A 28 14.90 -10.10 19.74
CA ILE A 28 15.46 -10.52 21.03
C ILE A 28 16.86 -9.88 21.14
N PRO A 29 17.06 -8.92 22.05
CA PRO A 29 18.38 -8.36 22.26
C PRO A 29 19.25 -9.29 23.12
N TYR A 30 20.56 -9.06 23.12
CA TYR A 30 21.46 -9.69 24.10
C TYR A 30 21.20 -9.17 25.53
N ARG A 31 20.92 -7.87 25.66
CA ARG A 31 20.51 -7.21 26.91
C ARG A 31 19.48 -6.13 26.59
N GLY A 32 18.43 -6.04 27.39
CA GLY A 32 17.38 -5.02 27.24
C GLY A 32 16.01 -5.60 26.93
N SER A 33 15.09 -4.70 26.57
CA SER A 33 13.69 -5.04 26.33
C SER A 33 13.47 -5.76 25.02
N TRP A 34 12.52 -6.70 25.01
CA TRP A 34 12.10 -7.41 23.81
C TRP A 34 11.12 -6.54 23.02
N LEU A 35 11.20 -6.62 21.69
CA LEU A 35 10.26 -5.95 20.80
C LEU A 35 9.57 -6.98 19.91
N ASP A 36 8.26 -7.07 20.03
CA ASP A 36 7.40 -7.97 19.26
C ASP A 36 6.54 -7.14 18.29
N PHE A 37 6.41 -7.61 17.05
CA PHE A 37 5.44 -7.15 16.06
C PHE A 37 4.51 -8.30 15.69
N GLU A 38 3.21 -8.05 15.63
CA GLU A 38 2.20 -9.07 15.31
C GLU A 38 1.07 -8.50 14.44
N PHE A 39 0.63 -9.27 13.46
CA PHE A 39 -0.62 -8.98 12.74
C PHE A 39 -1.83 -9.43 13.54
N ASP A 40 -2.94 -8.70 13.40
CA ASP A 40 -4.25 -9.14 13.85
C ASP A 40 -5.07 -9.77 12.70
N PRO A 41 -6.25 -10.34 12.99
CA PRO A 41 -7.12 -10.92 11.96
C PRO A 41 -7.61 -9.93 10.89
N LYS A 42 -7.52 -8.61 11.14
CA LYS A 42 -7.92 -7.53 10.24
C LYS A 42 -6.73 -6.93 9.47
N ASP A 43 -5.58 -7.60 9.46
CA ASP A 43 -4.33 -7.15 8.81
C ASP A 43 -3.72 -5.87 9.39
N ASN A 44 -4.14 -5.46 10.59
CA ASN A 44 -3.50 -4.35 11.28
C ASN A 44 -2.22 -4.83 11.98
N LEU A 45 -1.16 -4.04 11.86
CA LEU A 45 0.12 -4.31 12.49
C LEU A 45 0.23 -3.65 13.86
N PHE A 46 0.64 -4.44 14.86
CA PHE A 46 0.81 -3.99 16.23
C PHE A 46 2.19 -4.34 16.76
N ALA A 47 2.59 -3.64 17.82
CA ALA A 47 3.80 -3.89 18.55
C ALA A 47 3.55 -4.11 20.05
N ARG A 48 4.46 -4.83 20.70
CA ARG A 48 4.56 -4.98 22.15
C ARG A 48 6.01 -4.80 22.58
N ILE A 49 6.21 -4.07 23.67
CA ILE A 49 7.50 -3.96 24.35
C ILE A 49 7.41 -4.83 25.61
N ASP A 50 8.38 -5.73 25.80
CA ASP A 50 8.44 -6.69 26.90
C ASP A 50 7.15 -7.50 27.09
N ARG A 51 6.50 -7.87 25.97
CA ARG A 51 5.23 -8.63 25.94
C ARG A 51 4.10 -8.00 26.76
N ARG A 52 4.15 -6.68 26.95
CA ARG A 52 3.09 -5.93 27.65
C ARG A 52 1.89 -5.67 26.72
N ARG A 53 1.19 -4.56 26.94
CA ARG A 53 0.02 -4.15 26.16
C ARG A 53 0.34 -4.03 24.67
N LYS A 54 -0.66 -4.34 23.86
CA LYS A 54 -0.64 -4.19 22.41
C LYS A 54 -0.81 -2.72 22.05
N LEU A 55 0.04 -2.20 21.16
CA LEU A 55 0.00 -0.84 20.65
C LEU A 55 0.01 -0.87 19.12
N PRO A 56 -0.65 0.05 18.41
CA PRO A 56 -0.46 0.19 16.96
C PRO A 56 1.02 0.35 16.63
N ALA A 57 1.52 -0.40 15.65
CA ALA A 57 2.96 -0.39 15.32
C ALA A 57 3.47 0.99 14.90
N THR A 58 2.59 1.80 14.29
CA THR A 58 2.88 3.18 13.88
C THR A 58 3.24 4.11 15.05
N ILE A 59 2.84 3.79 16.29
CA ILE A 59 3.24 4.57 17.47
C ILE A 59 4.77 4.57 17.64
N ILE A 60 5.44 3.45 17.33
CA ILE A 60 6.90 3.37 17.42
C ILE A 60 7.54 4.33 16.41
N LEU A 61 7.04 4.36 15.18
CA LEU A 61 7.54 5.26 14.14
C LEU A 61 7.32 6.72 14.52
N ARG A 62 6.14 7.07 15.06
CA ARG A 62 5.87 8.42 15.56
C ARG A 62 6.82 8.80 16.71
N ALA A 63 7.12 7.86 17.61
CA ALA A 63 8.08 8.08 18.69
C ALA A 63 9.52 8.27 18.18
N LEU A 64 9.85 7.76 16.99
CA LEU A 64 11.12 8.00 16.29
C LEU A 64 11.12 9.31 15.50
N GLY A 65 10.05 10.10 15.54
CA GLY A 65 9.96 11.41 14.90
C GLY A 65 9.32 11.41 13.51
N TYR A 66 8.81 10.27 13.02
CA TYR A 66 8.18 10.21 11.70
C TYR A 66 6.75 10.79 11.72
N THR A 67 6.46 11.63 10.74
CA THR A 67 5.12 12.13 10.40
C THR A 67 4.27 11.07 9.68
N THR A 68 2.97 11.30 9.54
CA THR A 68 2.09 10.37 8.81
C THR A 68 2.52 10.21 7.35
N GLU A 69 2.86 11.30 6.66
CA GLU A 69 3.32 11.26 5.27
C GLU A 69 4.63 10.45 5.14
N GLU A 70 5.60 10.67 6.02
CA GLU A 70 6.85 9.91 5.97
C GLU A 70 6.64 8.42 6.24
N ILE A 71 5.75 8.07 7.18
CA ILE A 71 5.37 6.66 7.40
C ILE A 71 4.77 6.07 6.13
N LEU A 72 3.86 6.78 5.46
CA LEU A 72 3.29 6.29 4.20
C LEU A 72 4.37 6.13 3.11
N ASN A 73 5.31 7.08 3.02
CA ASN A 73 6.40 7.05 2.04
C ASN A 73 7.37 5.88 2.24
N LEU A 74 7.55 5.41 3.49
CA LEU A 74 8.43 4.29 3.80
C LEU A 74 7.86 2.95 3.34
N PHE A 75 6.54 2.78 3.36
CA PHE A 75 5.90 1.48 3.17
C PHE A 75 5.03 1.38 1.91
N PHE A 76 4.70 2.49 1.26
CA PHE A 76 3.82 2.50 0.09
C PHE A 76 4.44 3.24 -1.09
N ASP A 77 4.30 2.61 -2.24
CA ASP A 77 4.43 3.26 -3.52
C ASP A 77 3.27 4.23 -3.76
N LYS A 78 3.57 5.38 -4.37
CA LYS A 78 2.55 6.37 -4.75
C LYS A 78 2.05 6.14 -6.19
N ILE A 79 0.80 6.50 -6.40
CA ILE A 79 0.21 6.69 -7.72
C ILE A 79 -0.14 8.17 -7.81
N THR A 80 0.39 8.84 -8.82
CA THR A 80 0.13 10.27 -9.05
C THR A 80 -1.10 10.42 -9.93
N PHE A 81 -1.98 11.32 -9.50
CA PHE A 81 -3.10 11.78 -10.30
C PHE A 81 -2.93 13.27 -10.58
N GLU A 82 -3.24 13.68 -11.80
CA GLU A 82 -3.16 15.06 -12.27
C GLU A 82 -4.51 15.46 -12.84
N ILE A 83 -5.01 16.64 -12.44
CA ILE A 83 -6.24 17.21 -12.96
C ILE A 83 -5.84 18.20 -14.05
N ALA A 84 -6.09 17.82 -15.31
CA ALA A 84 -5.78 18.61 -16.49
C ALA A 84 -7.08 19.09 -17.14
N GLY A 85 -7.55 20.27 -16.72
CA GLY A 85 -8.85 20.80 -17.11
C GLY A 85 -9.99 19.90 -16.58
N ASP A 86 -10.78 19.37 -17.49
CA ASP A 86 -11.91 18.47 -17.28
C ASP A 86 -11.51 16.98 -17.31
N LYS A 87 -10.22 16.68 -17.46
CA LYS A 87 -9.69 15.31 -17.49
C LYS A 87 -8.86 15.00 -16.25
N LEU A 88 -8.95 13.74 -15.84
CA LEU A 88 -8.16 13.18 -14.75
C LEU A 88 -7.15 12.19 -15.34
N LEU A 89 -5.87 12.50 -15.17
CA LEU A 89 -4.75 11.70 -15.66
C LEU A 89 -4.15 10.92 -14.51
N MET A 90 -3.92 9.63 -14.72
CA MET A 90 -3.19 8.78 -13.78
C MET A 90 -1.82 8.42 -14.36
N THR A 91 -0.75 8.61 -13.58
CA THR A 91 0.56 8.07 -13.93
C THR A 91 0.51 6.55 -13.90
N LEU A 92 0.78 5.94 -15.05
CA LEU A 92 0.69 4.50 -15.25
C LEU A 92 2.06 3.84 -15.14
N VAL A 93 2.14 2.83 -14.29
CA VAL A 93 3.22 1.82 -14.32
C VAL A 93 2.58 0.52 -14.82
N PRO A 94 2.77 0.13 -16.09
CA PRO A 94 2.04 -0.99 -16.71
C PRO A 94 2.09 -2.29 -15.91
N GLU A 95 3.23 -2.58 -15.28
CA GLU A 95 3.42 -3.80 -14.49
C GLU A 95 2.49 -3.90 -13.27
N ARG A 96 2.07 -2.75 -12.68
CA ARG A 96 1.14 -2.73 -11.54
C ARG A 96 -0.26 -3.23 -11.90
N LEU A 97 -0.63 -3.21 -13.17
CA LEU A 97 -1.94 -3.66 -13.64
C LEU A 97 -2.01 -5.18 -13.87
N ARG A 98 -0.90 -5.91 -13.69
CA ARG A 98 -0.83 -7.33 -14.06
C ARG A 98 -1.82 -8.18 -13.26
N GLY A 99 -2.71 -8.84 -13.99
CA GLY A 99 -3.67 -9.78 -13.40
C GLY A 99 -4.93 -9.13 -12.82
N GLU A 100 -5.02 -7.80 -12.84
CA GLU A 100 -6.24 -7.07 -12.51
C GLU A 100 -7.27 -7.14 -13.66
N THR A 101 -8.53 -6.87 -13.34
CA THR A 101 -9.60 -6.69 -14.34
C THR A 101 -9.81 -5.20 -14.55
N ALA A 102 -9.80 -4.75 -15.80
CA ALA A 102 -9.97 -3.34 -16.13
C ALA A 102 -11.37 -2.86 -15.72
N SER A 103 -11.45 -1.85 -14.86
CA SER A 103 -12.72 -1.26 -14.42
C SER A 103 -13.30 -0.25 -15.41
N PHE A 104 -12.48 0.25 -16.33
CA PHE A 104 -12.79 1.18 -17.42
C PHE A 104 -11.92 0.85 -18.65
N ASP A 105 -12.18 1.50 -19.78
CA ASP A 105 -11.38 1.33 -20.99
C ASP A 105 -10.00 1.99 -20.82
N ILE A 106 -8.94 1.21 -20.89
CA ILE A 106 -7.57 1.73 -20.82
C ILE A 106 -7.17 2.19 -22.21
N GLU A 107 -7.32 3.49 -22.45
CA GLU A 107 -6.94 4.15 -23.68
C GLU A 107 -5.80 5.16 -23.48
N ALA A 108 -4.95 5.28 -24.50
CA ALA A 108 -3.97 6.35 -24.61
C ALA A 108 -3.71 6.67 -26.08
N ASN A 109 -3.49 7.95 -26.40
CA ASN A 109 -3.20 8.42 -27.76
C ASN A 109 -4.25 7.98 -28.80
N GLY A 110 -5.54 7.91 -28.42
CA GLY A 110 -6.64 7.49 -29.30
C GLY A 110 -6.69 5.99 -29.61
N LYS A 111 -5.88 5.18 -28.93
CA LYS A 111 -5.85 3.72 -29.05
C LYS A 111 -6.30 3.07 -27.73
N VAL A 112 -7.25 2.15 -27.83
CA VAL A 112 -7.69 1.31 -26.70
C VAL A 112 -6.74 0.12 -26.57
N TYR A 113 -6.11 -0.03 -25.40
CA TYR A 113 -5.22 -1.15 -25.08
C TYR A 113 -5.96 -2.30 -24.39
N VAL A 114 -6.90 -1.96 -23.50
CA VAL A 114 -7.72 -2.92 -22.77
C VAL A 114 -9.13 -2.39 -22.65
N GLU A 115 -10.10 -3.15 -23.13
CA GLU A 115 -11.53 -2.88 -22.91
C GLU A 115 -11.93 -3.18 -21.45
N ARG A 116 -12.89 -2.42 -20.95
CA ARG A 116 -13.53 -2.61 -19.65
C ARG A 116 -14.01 -4.05 -19.46
N GLY A 117 -13.80 -4.58 -18.26
CA GLY A 117 -14.19 -5.94 -17.88
C GLY A 117 -13.23 -7.03 -18.33
N ARG A 118 -12.23 -6.72 -19.19
CA ARG A 118 -11.21 -7.69 -19.58
C ARG A 118 -10.10 -7.79 -18.54
N ARG A 119 -9.59 -9.00 -18.36
CA ARG A 119 -8.40 -9.26 -17.53
C ARG A 119 -7.16 -8.70 -18.23
N ILE A 120 -6.34 -7.99 -17.49
CA ILE A 120 -5.10 -7.39 -17.99
C ILE A 120 -4.02 -8.47 -18.04
N THR A 121 -3.57 -8.77 -19.26
CA THR A 121 -2.61 -9.84 -19.55
C THR A 121 -1.22 -9.27 -19.81
N ALA A 122 -0.21 -10.14 -19.78
CA ALA A 122 1.16 -9.78 -20.16
C ALA A 122 1.27 -9.18 -21.58
N ARG A 123 0.34 -9.54 -22.49
CA ARG A 123 0.27 -8.95 -23.84
C ARG A 123 -0.12 -7.48 -23.80
N HIS A 124 -1.08 -7.11 -22.95
CA HIS A 124 -1.51 -5.72 -22.80
C HIS A 124 -0.39 -4.87 -22.19
N ILE A 125 0.28 -5.40 -21.16
CA ILE A 125 1.43 -4.74 -20.50
C ILE A 125 2.53 -4.45 -21.52
N LYS A 126 2.97 -5.45 -22.29
CA LYS A 126 3.99 -5.27 -23.34
C LYS A 126 3.58 -4.26 -24.41
N ALA A 127 2.28 -4.16 -24.73
CA ALA A 127 1.80 -3.17 -25.70
C ALA A 127 1.88 -1.74 -25.13
N LEU A 128 1.50 -1.54 -23.87
CA LEU A 128 1.61 -0.25 -23.17
C LEU A 128 3.08 0.19 -23.03
N GLU A 129 3.96 -0.75 -22.68
CA GLU A 129 5.41 -0.49 -22.58
C GLU A 129 6.03 -0.15 -23.94
N LYS A 130 5.69 -0.91 -24.99
CA LYS A 130 6.19 -0.67 -26.35
C LYS A 130 5.82 0.71 -26.87
N ASP A 131 4.61 1.15 -26.55
CA ASP A 131 4.09 2.45 -26.99
C ASP A 131 4.45 3.59 -25.99
N ASN A 132 5.30 3.30 -24.98
CA ASN A 132 5.78 4.21 -23.94
C ASN A 132 4.68 4.98 -23.21
N ILE A 133 3.58 4.30 -22.89
CA ILE A 133 2.43 4.92 -22.20
C ILE A 133 2.74 5.09 -20.72
N SER A 134 2.97 6.34 -20.31
CA SER A 134 3.25 6.74 -18.93
C SER A 134 2.06 7.37 -18.21
N GLN A 135 1.01 7.75 -18.94
CA GLN A 135 -0.22 8.34 -18.40
C GLN A 135 -1.44 7.80 -19.13
N VAL A 136 -2.54 7.65 -18.41
CA VAL A 136 -3.85 7.28 -18.97
C VAL A 136 -4.93 8.18 -18.40
N VAL A 137 -5.95 8.45 -19.20
CA VAL A 137 -7.16 9.14 -18.72
C VAL A 137 -7.97 8.12 -17.91
N VAL A 138 -8.39 8.52 -16.72
CA VAL A 138 -9.21 7.68 -15.84
C VAL A 138 -10.51 8.40 -15.49
N PRO A 139 -11.63 7.68 -15.31
CA PRO A 139 -12.86 8.28 -14.85
C PRO A 139 -12.73 8.75 -13.40
N SER A 140 -13.49 9.79 -13.02
CA SER A 140 -13.46 10.37 -11.66
C SER A 140 -13.79 9.34 -10.58
N GLU A 141 -14.66 8.39 -10.90
CA GLU A 141 -15.09 7.29 -10.07
C GLU A 141 -13.95 6.34 -9.71
N TYR A 142 -12.86 6.32 -10.50
CA TYR A 142 -11.70 5.46 -10.25
C TYR A 142 -10.90 5.90 -9.01
N ILE A 143 -10.94 7.19 -8.66
CA ILE A 143 -10.28 7.72 -7.46
C ILE A 143 -11.12 7.47 -6.21
N LEU A 144 -12.43 7.25 -6.34
CA LEU A 144 -13.29 6.98 -5.19
C LEU A 144 -12.82 5.71 -4.45
N GLY A 145 -12.54 5.86 -3.16
CA GLY A 145 -12.01 4.79 -2.31
C GLY A 145 -10.49 4.64 -2.32
N LYS A 146 -9.75 5.43 -3.11
CA LYS A 146 -8.30 5.57 -2.96
C LYS A 146 -7.98 6.43 -1.73
N VAL A 147 -6.78 6.26 -1.19
CA VAL A 147 -6.30 6.97 0.00
C VAL A 147 -5.28 8.02 -0.42
N ALA A 148 -5.45 9.25 0.07
CA ALA A 148 -4.48 10.32 -0.14
C ALA A 148 -3.14 10.00 0.56
N SER A 149 -2.03 10.25 -0.12
CA SER A 149 -0.68 9.91 0.38
C SER A 149 -0.04 10.98 1.25
N LYS A 150 -0.62 12.19 1.27
CA LYS A 150 -0.15 13.35 2.01
C LYS A 150 -1.30 14.32 2.21
N ASP A 151 -1.08 15.29 3.09
CA ASP A 151 -2.01 16.39 3.33
C ASP A 151 -1.96 17.37 2.14
N TYR A 152 -3.12 17.90 1.76
CA TYR A 152 -3.26 18.94 0.74
C TYR A 152 -3.98 20.11 1.39
N VAL A 153 -3.40 21.31 1.27
CA VAL A 153 -3.95 22.52 1.90
C VAL A 153 -4.61 23.37 0.83
N ASP A 154 -5.83 23.83 1.11
CA ASP A 154 -6.48 24.85 0.32
C ASP A 154 -5.75 26.19 0.54
N LEU A 155 -5.22 26.77 -0.55
CA LEU A 155 -4.41 27.98 -0.47
C LEU A 155 -5.24 29.27 -0.26
N GLU A 156 -6.56 29.21 -0.47
CA GLU A 156 -7.46 30.34 -0.26
C GLU A 156 -7.98 30.37 1.18
N SER A 157 -8.44 29.23 1.70
CA SER A 157 -8.99 29.13 3.07
C SER A 157 -7.95 28.80 4.14
N GLY A 158 -6.84 28.16 3.76
CA GLY A 158 -5.83 27.63 4.68
C GLY A 158 -6.25 26.33 5.39
N GLU A 159 -7.38 25.74 5.02
CA GLU A 159 -7.86 24.47 5.56
C GLU A 159 -7.11 23.27 4.95
N ILE A 160 -6.99 22.18 5.72
CA ILE A 160 -6.40 20.90 5.32
C ILE A 160 -7.53 19.90 5.03
#